data_AF-K1YF76-F1
#
_entry.id   AF-K1YF76-F1
#
_cell.length_a   1.000
_cell.length_b   1.000
_cell.length_c   1.000
_cell.angle_alpha   90.00
_cell.angle_beta   90.00
_cell.angle_gamma   90.00
#
_symmetry.space_group_name_H-M   'P 1'
#
loop_
_entity.id
_entity.type
_entity.pdbx_description
1 polymer ?
#
loop_
_entity_poly.entity_id
_entity_poly.type
_entity_poly.pdbx_seq_one_letter_code
_entity_poly.pdbx_strand_id
1 'polypeptide(L)'
;MNIDSQKLEQFMGKAVGDIGAAMSATMTLIGDKLGLYKAMVDAGPVTPSELAKRTGTQERYVREWLCNQAAGGYVTYNPMDHTFTLPPEQAFALADENSPVFLQGAFQIVASVFEDEPKITENFKSGKGLDWCDHDPRLFEGTER
;
A
#
# COMPACT_ATOMS: atom_id res chain seq x y z
N MET A 1 13.76 -30.42 21.05
CA MET A 1 13.47 -29.94 19.68
C MET A 1 14.79 -29.43 19.10
N ASN A 2 15.27 -29.97 17.98
CA ASN A 2 16.52 -29.51 17.36
C ASN A 2 16.15 -28.61 16.18
N ILE A 3 16.60 -27.36 16.18
CA ILE A 3 16.23 -26.35 15.16
C ILE A 3 17.29 -26.39 14.05
N ASP A 4 16.83 -26.49 12.81
CA ASP A 4 17.67 -26.35 11.62
C ASP A 4 17.82 -24.85 11.29
N SER A 5 19.02 -24.30 11.50
CA SER A 5 19.29 -22.87 11.32
C SER A 5 19.04 -22.38 9.89
N GLN A 6 19.31 -23.21 8.88
CA GLN A 6 19.13 -22.81 7.48
C GLN A 6 17.64 -22.68 7.14
N LYS A 7 16.82 -23.62 7.62
CA LYS A 7 15.36 -23.55 7.46
C LYS A 7 14.76 -22.38 8.23
N LEU A 8 15.28 -22.08 9.42
CA LEU A 8 14.84 -20.93 10.19
C LEU A 8 15.14 -19.62 9.46
N GLU A 9 16.35 -19.44 8.95
CA GLU A 9 16.73 -18.22 8.22
C GLU A 9 15.86 -17.97 6.98
N GLN A 10 15.59 -19.02 6.20
CA GLN A 10 14.68 -18.94 5.05
C GLN A 10 13.27 -18.51 5.47
N PHE A 11 12.74 -19.11 6.53
CA PHE A 11 11.42 -18.74 7.05
C PHE A 11 11.38 -17.31 7.56
N MET A 12 12.42 -16.87 8.27
CA MET A 12 12.53 -15.49 8.77
C MET A 12 12.57 -14.48 7.62
N GLY A 13 13.31 -14.78 6.54
CA GLY A 13 13.32 -13.95 5.34
C GLY A 13 11.92 -13.78 4.72
N LYS A 14 11.18 -14.88 4.59
CA LYS A 14 9.77 -14.83 4.14
C LYS A 14 8.90 -13.99 5.09
N ALA A 15 8.94 -14.29 6.39
CA ALA A 15 8.08 -13.65 7.38
C ALA A 15 8.33 -12.14 7.47
N VAL A 16 9.59 -11.70 7.44
CA VAL A 16 9.94 -10.27 7.42
C VAL A 16 9.48 -9.61 6.11
N GLY A 17 9.57 -10.32 4.98
CA GLY A 17 9.02 -9.86 3.70
C GLY A 17 7.51 -9.61 3.76
N ASP A 18 6.76 -10.58 4.31
CA ASP A 18 5.30 -10.47 4.46
C ASP A 18 4.91 -9.29 5.39
N ILE A 19 5.63 -9.10 6.50
CA ILE A 19 5.42 -7.97 7.41
C ILE A 19 5.67 -6.64 6.68
N GLY A 20 6.76 -6.55 5.91
CA GLY A 20 7.08 -5.36 5.13
C GLY A 20 6.03 -5.05 4.07
N ALA A 21 5.47 -6.06 3.41
CA ALA A 21 4.39 -5.92 2.44
C ALA A 21 3.10 -5.42 3.11
N ALA A 22 2.72 -5.98 4.26
CA ALA A 22 1.54 -5.56 5.01
C ALA A 22 1.63 -4.11 5.49
N MET A 23 2.80 -3.68 5.98
CA MET A 23 3.02 -2.28 6.36
C MET A 23 2.99 -1.35 5.14
N SER A 24 3.57 -1.77 4.01
CA SER A 24 3.58 -0.98 2.77
C SER A 24 2.18 -0.77 2.20
N ALA A 25 1.24 -1.70 2.40
CA ALA A 25 -0.17 -1.51 2.01
C ALA A 25 -0.79 -0.25 2.65
N THR A 26 -0.42 0.05 3.89
CA THR A 26 -0.87 1.28 4.57
C THR A 26 -0.32 2.53 3.88
N MET A 27 0.93 2.48 3.41
CA MET A 27 1.56 3.60 2.69
C MET A 27 0.88 3.83 1.33
N THR A 28 0.48 2.77 0.63
CA THR A 28 -0.30 2.87 -0.61
C THR A 28 -1.64 3.55 -0.39
N LEU A 29 -2.37 3.16 0.66
CA LEU A 29 -3.64 3.79 1.04
C LEU A 29 -3.49 5.27 1.40
N ILE A 30 -2.42 5.63 2.12
CA ILE A 30 -2.11 7.04 2.42
C ILE A 30 -1.84 7.82 1.12
N GLY A 31 -1.08 7.22 0.20
CA GLY A 31 -0.75 7.82 -1.10
C GLY A 31 -1.98 8.11 -1.94
N ASP A 32 -2.94 7.18 -1.98
CA ASP A 32 -4.22 7.36 -2.66
C ASP A 32 -5.09 8.43 -2.00
N LYS A 33 -5.32 8.34 -0.69
CA LYS A 33 -6.16 9.29 0.06
C LYS A 33 -5.67 10.73 -0.02
N LEU A 34 -4.35 10.93 -0.03
CA LEU A 34 -3.72 12.25 -0.14
C LEU A 34 -3.51 12.69 -1.59
N GLY A 35 -3.84 11.85 -2.58
CA GLY A 35 -3.64 12.14 -3.99
C GLY A 35 -2.17 12.22 -4.41
N LEU A 36 -1.25 11.61 -3.67
CA LEU A 36 0.19 11.65 -3.95
C LEU A 36 0.52 11.01 -5.30
N TYR A 37 -0.03 9.82 -5.60
CA TYR A 37 0.18 9.17 -6.91
C TYR A 37 -0.37 10.01 -8.05
N LYS A 38 -1.61 10.50 -7.93
CA LYS A 38 -2.25 11.36 -8.93
C LYS A 38 -1.43 12.64 -9.20
N ALA A 39 -0.84 13.23 -8.16
CA ALA A 39 0.00 14.43 -8.30
C ALA A 39 1.36 14.18 -8.96
N MET A 40 1.80 12.92 -9.06
CA MET A 40 3.02 12.50 -9.76
C MET A 40 2.77 12.11 -11.22
N VAL A 41 1.52 11.84 -11.63
CA VAL A 41 1.18 11.53 -13.02
C VAL A 41 1.62 12.67 -13.94
N ASP A 42 2.37 12.34 -14.98
CA ASP A 42 2.93 13.26 -15.98
C ASP A 42 3.75 14.43 -15.41
N ALA A 43 4.13 14.37 -14.13
CA ALA A 43 4.91 15.42 -13.48
C ALA A 43 6.41 15.35 -13.82
N GLY A 44 6.87 14.24 -14.41
CA GLY A 44 8.27 13.91 -14.54
C GLY A 44 8.91 13.63 -13.17
N PRO A 45 10.25 13.74 -13.06
CA PRO A 45 10.93 13.66 -11.77
C PRO A 45 10.50 14.79 -10.83
N VAL A 46 10.10 14.45 -9.61
CA VAL A 46 9.68 15.40 -8.57
C VAL A 46 10.50 15.26 -7.30
N THR A 47 10.81 16.38 -6.65
CA THR A 47 11.36 16.39 -5.30
C THR A 47 10.26 16.23 -4.25
N PRO A 48 10.59 15.80 -3.01
CA PRO A 48 9.62 15.76 -1.91
C PRO A 48 8.93 17.11 -1.65
N SER A 49 9.68 18.22 -1.75
CA SER A 49 9.16 19.57 -1.55
C SER A 49 8.13 19.97 -2.61
N GLU A 50 8.37 19.61 -3.88
CA GLU A 50 7.45 19.90 -4.98
C GLU A 50 6.16 19.08 -4.85
N LEU A 51 6.28 17.79 -4.55
CA LEU A 51 5.10 16.94 -4.35
C LEU A 51 4.28 17.37 -3.14
N ALA A 52 4.94 17.76 -2.05
CA ALA A 52 4.28 18.30 -0.87
C ALA A 52 3.49 19.58 -1.20
N LYS A 53 4.09 20.50 -1.95
CA LYS A 53 3.41 21.71 -2.43
C LYS A 53 2.21 21.40 -3.31
N ARG A 54 2.32 20.42 -4.23
CA ARG A 54 1.23 20.01 -5.14
C ARG A 54 0.03 19.43 -4.39
N THR A 55 0.26 18.76 -3.27
CA THR A 55 -0.77 18.03 -2.52
C THR A 55 -1.21 18.71 -1.23
N GLY A 56 -0.65 19.90 -0.91
CA GLY A 56 -0.96 20.60 0.33
C GLY A 56 -0.52 19.82 1.58
N THR A 57 0.51 18.98 1.46
CA THR A 57 1.05 18.15 2.53
C THR A 57 2.40 18.67 3.01
N GLN A 58 2.93 18.06 4.07
CA GLN A 58 4.21 18.47 4.65
C GLN A 58 5.37 17.67 4.09
N GLU A 59 6.38 18.39 3.61
CA GLU A 59 7.58 17.85 2.94
C GLU A 59 8.22 16.71 3.72
N ARG A 60 8.39 16.86 5.03
CA ARG A 60 9.01 15.82 5.88
C ARG A 60 8.30 14.47 5.76
N TYR A 61 6.98 14.45 5.74
CA TYR A 61 6.20 13.21 5.65
C TYR A 61 6.18 12.67 4.22
N VAL A 62 6.09 13.55 3.22
CA VAL A 62 6.16 13.17 1.80
C VAL A 62 7.51 12.52 1.48
N ARG A 63 8.60 13.02 2.06
CA ARG A 63 9.93 12.43 1.89
C ARG A 63 9.99 11.00 2.41
N GLU A 64 9.52 10.76 3.63
CA GLU A 64 9.52 9.40 4.21
C GLU A 64 8.60 8.45 3.42
N TRP A 65 7.46 8.96 2.97
CA TRP A 65 6.58 8.20 2.08
C TRP A 65 7.27 7.84 0.76
N LEU A 66 7.89 8.81 0.07
CA LEU A 66 8.64 8.57 -1.18
C LEU A 66 9.79 7.57 -0.98
N CYS A 67 10.51 7.63 0.15
CA CYS A 67 11.54 6.65 0.49
C CYS A 67 10.96 5.23 0.61
N ASN A 68 9.84 5.07 1.30
CA ASN A 68 9.16 3.78 1.39
C ASN A 68 8.70 3.28 0.00
N GLN A 69 8.10 4.15 -0.80
CA GLN A 69 7.61 3.81 -2.15
C GLN A 69 8.75 3.43 -3.10
N ALA A 70 9.90 4.10 -3.00
CA ALA A 70 11.09 3.75 -3.78
C ALA A 70 11.68 2.41 -3.34
N ALA A 71 11.77 2.16 -2.04
CA ALA A 71 12.23 0.87 -1.50
C ALA A 71 11.30 -0.29 -1.88
N GLY A 72 9.99 -0.03 -1.98
CA GLY A 72 8.98 -1.00 -2.41
C GLY A 72 8.85 -1.16 -3.93
N GLY A 73 9.54 -0.33 -4.73
CA GLY A 73 9.47 -0.38 -6.19
C GLY A 73 8.21 0.24 -6.81
N TYR A 74 7.47 1.05 -6.07
CA TYR A 74 6.26 1.75 -6.56
C TYR A 74 6.60 3.05 -7.29
N VAL A 75 7.72 3.67 -6.93
CA VAL A 75 8.31 4.82 -7.64
C VAL A 75 9.79 4.56 -7.87
N THR A 76 10.40 5.24 -8.82
CA THR A 76 11.85 5.21 -9.01
C THR A 76 12.50 6.40 -8.33
N TYR A 77 13.72 6.23 -7.83
CA TYR A 77 14.50 7.29 -7.19
C TYR A 77 15.79 7.56 -7.98
N ASN A 78 16.05 8.82 -8.30
CA ASN A 78 17.28 9.27 -8.90
C ASN A 78 18.18 9.93 -7.84
N PRO A 79 19.33 9.33 -7.48
CA PRO A 79 20.21 9.84 -6.45
C PRO A 79 20.99 11.11 -6.85
N MET A 80 21.12 11.41 -8.14
CA MET A 80 21.87 12.58 -8.61
C MET A 80 21.11 13.88 -8.30
N ASP A 81 19.80 13.87 -8.54
CA ASP A 81 18.95 15.06 -8.42
C ASP A 81 18.03 14.99 -7.19
N HIS A 82 18.09 13.90 -6.41
CA HIS A 82 17.20 13.61 -5.29
C HIS A 82 15.71 13.68 -5.66
N THR A 83 15.38 13.19 -6.85
CA THR A 83 14.02 13.20 -7.42
C THR A 83 13.43 11.79 -7.48
N PHE A 84 12.10 11.75 -7.50
CA PHE A 84 11.30 10.54 -7.59
C PHE A 84 10.39 10.62 -8.81
N THR A 85 10.20 9.50 -9.49
CA THR A 85 9.31 9.42 -10.66
C THR A 85 8.33 8.29 -10.47
N LEU A 86 7.06 8.53 -10.77
CA LEU A 86 6.06 7.47 -10.89
C LEU A 86 6.09 6.98 -12.35
N PRO A 87 6.59 5.77 -12.65
CA PRO A 87 6.63 5.30 -14.03
C PRO A 87 5.21 5.05 -14.56
N PRO A 88 5.01 5.07 -15.89
CA PRO A 88 3.68 5.08 -16.49
C PRO A 88 2.89 3.79 -16.18
N GLU A 89 3.54 2.64 -16.05
CA GLU A 89 2.89 1.39 -15.68
C GLU A 89 2.33 1.43 -14.25
N GLN A 90 3.10 1.97 -13.30
CA GLN A 90 2.63 2.19 -11.93
C GLN A 90 1.56 3.27 -11.87
N ALA A 91 1.67 4.35 -12.64
CA ALA A 91 0.64 5.38 -12.74
C ALA A 91 -0.69 4.80 -13.23
N PHE A 92 -0.65 3.97 -14.28
CA PHE A 92 -1.83 3.30 -14.82
C PHE A 92 -2.50 2.37 -13.80
N ALA A 93 -1.74 1.75 -12.90
CA ALA A 93 -2.29 0.87 -11.86
C ALA A 93 -2.68 1.61 -10.56
N LEU A 94 -2.07 2.75 -10.24
CA LEU A 94 -2.19 3.40 -8.92
C LEU A 94 -2.92 4.74 -8.94
N ALA A 95 -3.07 5.39 -10.10
CA ALA A 95 -3.59 6.74 -10.22
C ALA A 95 -4.75 6.91 -11.22
N ASP A 96 -4.86 6.04 -12.22
CA ASP A 96 -5.98 6.04 -13.18
C ASP A 96 -7.14 5.15 -12.70
N GLU A 97 -8.20 5.78 -12.19
CA GLU A 97 -9.40 5.08 -11.69
C GLU A 97 -10.22 4.41 -12.81
N ASN A 98 -9.97 4.73 -14.08
CA ASN A 98 -10.64 4.06 -15.20
C ASN A 98 -9.81 2.87 -15.72
N SER A 99 -8.64 2.61 -15.12
CA SER A 99 -7.79 1.50 -15.50
C SER A 99 -8.43 0.16 -15.10
N PRO A 100 -8.44 -0.85 -15.99
CA PRO A 100 -8.94 -2.18 -15.66
C PRO A 100 -8.08 -2.93 -14.64
N VAL A 101 -6.94 -2.34 -14.26
CA VAL A 101 -5.99 -2.88 -13.27
C VAL A 101 -5.74 -1.88 -12.14
N PHE A 102 -6.70 -0.99 -11.88
CA PHE A 102 -6.60 -0.04 -10.78
C PHE A 102 -6.55 -0.76 -9.43
N LEU A 103 -5.45 -0.58 -8.68
CA LEU A 103 -5.12 -1.41 -7.52
C LEU A 103 -5.63 -0.84 -6.18
N GLN A 104 -6.07 0.42 -6.12
CA GLN A 104 -6.38 1.05 -4.83
C GLN A 104 -7.56 0.37 -4.11
N GLY A 105 -8.55 -0.12 -4.86
CA GLY A 105 -9.65 -0.92 -4.32
C GLY A 105 -9.15 -2.21 -3.63
N ALA A 106 -8.17 -2.89 -4.22
CA ALA A 106 -7.57 -4.08 -3.62
C ALA A 106 -6.87 -3.78 -2.28
N PHE A 107 -6.18 -2.64 -2.16
CA PHE A 107 -5.60 -2.22 -0.89
C PHE A 107 -6.65 -1.84 0.16
N GLN A 108 -7.82 -1.31 -0.25
CA GLN A 108 -8.94 -1.07 0.66
C GLN A 108 -9.50 -2.38 1.23
N ILE A 109 -9.62 -3.41 0.39
CA ILE A 109 -10.01 -4.77 0.81
C ILE A 109 -9.00 -5.34 1.81
N VAL A 110 -7.69 -5.20 1.57
CA VAL A 110 -6.68 -5.65 2.54
C VAL A 110 -6.89 -4.99 3.90
N ALA A 111 -7.18 -3.69 3.93
CA ALA A 111 -7.43 -2.97 5.17
C ALA A 111 -8.74 -3.38 5.86
N SER A 112 -9.77 -3.76 5.11
CA SER A 112 -11.03 -4.24 5.70
C SER A 112 -10.82 -5.58 6.43
N VAL A 113 -10.01 -6.48 5.87
CA VAL A 113 -9.72 -7.79 6.47
C VAL A 113 -9.04 -7.66 7.83
N PHE A 114 -8.21 -6.64 8.05
CA PHE A 114 -7.61 -6.39 9.37
C PHE A 114 -8.64 -5.97 10.42
N GLU A 115 -9.71 -5.26 10.05
CA GLU A 115 -10.79 -4.93 10.99
C GLU A 115 -11.77 -6.07 11.21
N ASP A 116 -11.96 -6.91 10.19
CA ASP A 116 -12.88 -8.05 10.27
C ASP A 116 -12.24 -9.23 11.04
N GLU A 117 -10.91 -9.24 11.19
CA GLU A 117 -10.16 -10.30 11.87
C GLU A 117 -10.77 -10.70 13.23
N PRO A 118 -11.13 -9.78 14.16
CA PRO A 118 -11.69 -10.18 15.45
C PRO A 118 -13.03 -10.92 15.32
N LYS A 119 -13.90 -10.50 14.40
CA LYS A 119 -15.20 -11.15 14.13
C LYS A 119 -14.97 -12.54 13.52
N ILE A 120 -14.07 -12.62 12.55
CA ILE A 120 -13.70 -13.87 11.90
C ILE A 120 -13.09 -14.85 12.93
N THR A 121 -12.21 -14.37 13.81
CA THR A 121 -11.59 -15.16 14.87
C THR A 121 -12.61 -15.72 15.87
N GLU A 122 -13.67 -14.98 16.20
CA GLU A 122 -14.80 -15.54 16.97
C GLU A 122 -15.50 -16.66 16.18
N ASN A 123 -15.72 -16.45 14.88
CA ASN A 123 -16.38 -17.41 14.00
C ASN A 123 -15.60 -18.71 13.81
N PHE A 124 -14.27 -18.70 13.88
CA PHE A 124 -13.45 -19.93 13.95
C PHE A 124 -13.82 -20.81 15.16
N LYS A 125 -14.32 -20.23 16.25
CA LYS A 125 -14.76 -20.96 17.45
C LYS A 125 -16.25 -21.29 17.40
N SER A 126 -17.07 -20.35 16.93
CA SER A 126 -18.53 -20.43 17.01
C SER A 126 -19.17 -21.17 15.83
N GLY A 127 -18.52 -21.17 14.66
CA GLY A 127 -19.05 -21.73 13.41
C GLY A 127 -20.18 -20.91 12.76
N LYS A 128 -20.50 -19.71 13.26
CA LYS A 128 -21.67 -18.92 12.82
C LYS A 128 -21.50 -18.24 11.45
N GLY A 129 -20.26 -17.99 11.03
CA GLY A 129 -19.98 -17.22 9.81
C GLY A 129 -20.19 -15.70 10.01
N LEU A 130 -19.90 -14.93 8.97
CA LEU A 130 -20.07 -13.47 8.92
C LEU A 130 -20.90 -13.14 7.68
N ASP A 131 -21.99 -12.39 7.85
CA ASP A 131 -22.82 -11.96 6.73
C ASP A 131 -22.09 -10.88 5.91
N TRP A 132 -22.36 -10.84 4.60
CA TRP A 132 -21.71 -9.88 3.69
C TRP A 132 -21.80 -8.43 4.20
N CYS A 133 -22.98 -8.04 4.69
CA CYS A 133 -23.25 -6.68 5.17
C CYS A 133 -22.54 -6.33 6.49
N ASP A 134 -22.01 -7.32 7.21
CA ASP A 134 -21.36 -7.12 8.52
C ASP A 134 -19.84 -6.88 8.41
N HIS A 135 -19.29 -6.90 7.20
CA HIS A 135 -17.89 -6.56 6.93
C HIS A 135 -17.60 -5.07 7.10
N ASP A 136 -16.33 -4.72 7.34
CA ASP A 136 -15.89 -3.32 7.37
C ASP A 136 -16.23 -2.62 6.03
N PRO A 137 -16.72 -1.36 6.05
CA PRO A 137 -17.17 -0.65 4.85
C PRO A 137 -16.14 -0.57 3.71
N ARG A 138 -14.84 -0.60 4.03
CA ARG A 138 -13.76 -0.60 3.03
C ARG A 138 -13.81 -1.82 2.10
N LEU A 139 -14.42 -2.92 2.53
CA LEU A 139 -14.61 -4.09 1.67
C LEU A 139 -15.49 -3.75 0.47
N PHE A 140 -16.61 -3.07 0.71
CA PHE A 140 -17.55 -2.68 -0.34
C PHE A 140 -16.94 -1.61 -1.22
N GLU A 141 -16.38 -0.56 -0.60
CA GLU A 141 -15.69 0.51 -1.32
C GLU A 141 -14.59 -0.04 -2.23
N GLY A 142 -13.80 -1.01 -1.75
CA GLY A 142 -12.73 -1.60 -2.53
C GLY A 142 -13.19 -2.55 -3.63
N THR A 143 -14.40 -3.12 -3.54
CA THR A 143 -14.98 -4.00 -4.56
C THR A 143 -15.67 -3.22 -5.68
N GLU A 144 -16.20 -2.03 -5.36
CA GLU A 144 -16.92 -1.17 -6.31
C GLU A 144 -16.03 -0.19 -7.08
N ARG A 145 -14.74 -0.15 -6.73
CA ARG A 145 -13.77 0.84 -7.22
C ARG A 145 -12.87 0.32 -8.33
#